data_AF-A0A0G0H970-F1
#
_entry.id   AF-A0A0G0H970-F1
#
_cell.length_a   1.000
_cell.length_b   1.000
_cell.length_c   1.000
_cell.angle_alpha   90.00
_cell.angle_beta   90.00
_cell.angle_gamma   90.00
#
_symmetry.space_group_name_H-M   'P 1'
#
loop_
_entity.id
_entity.type
_entity.pdbx_description
1 polymer ?
#
loop_
_entity_poly.entity_id
_entity_poly.type
_entity_poly.pdbx_seq_one_letter_code
_entity_poly.pdbx_strand_id
1 'polypeptide(L)' 'MRTVGQILKETREAKFYTLEEVEKATKIRVELLEALEEDNFSKLPPETFIQGFIKNYGKFLGLDANKLT' A
#
# COMPACT_ATOMS: atom_id res chain seq x y z
N MET A 1 -18.01 -0.26 -3.53
CA MET A 1 -17.10 0.68 -2.85
C MET A 1 -15.70 0.09 -2.97
N ARG A 2 -14.69 0.85 -3.39
CA ARG A 2 -13.32 0.31 -3.53
C ARG A 2 -12.66 0.24 -2.17
N THR A 3 -11.88 -0.81 -1.92
CA THR A 3 -11.05 -0.93 -0.71
C THR A 3 -9.79 -0.09 -0.84
N VAL A 4 -9.09 0.10 0.28
CA VAL A 4 -7.80 0.80 0.29
C VAL A 4 -6.76 0.03 -0.53
N GLY A 5 -6.72 -1.30 -0.41
CA GLY A 5 -5.84 -2.15 -1.21
C GLY A 5 -6.04 -1.98 -2.71
N GLN A 6 -7.29 -1.96 -3.16
CA GLN A 6 -7.64 -1.71 -4.55
C GLN A 6 -7.16 -0.33 -5.05
N ILE A 7 -7.34 0.72 -4.24
CA ILE A 7 -6.90 2.08 -4.60
C ILE A 7 -5.38 2.14 -4.75
N LEU A 8 -4.64 1.52 -3.83
CA LEU A 8 -3.17 1.48 -3.88
C LEU A 8 -2.68 0.74 -5.12
N LYS A 9 -3.24 -0.44 -5.41
CA LYS A 9 -2.91 -1.26 -6.58
C LYS A 9 -3.15 -0.51 -7.89
N GLU A 10 -4.37 -0.01 -8.08
CA GLU A 10 -4.77 0.72 -9.29
C GLU A 10 -3.84 1.92 -9.53
N THR A 11 -3.49 2.65 -8.47
CA THR A 11 -2.62 3.83 -8.57
C THR A 11 -1.17 3.46 -8.87
N ARG A 12 -0.65 2.38 -8.26
CA ARG A 12 0.69 1.87 -8.56
C ARG A 12 0.80 1.44 -10.02
N GLU A 13 -0.14 0.64 -10.49
CA GLU A 13 -0.18 0.13 -11.86
C GLU A 13 -0.34 1.26 -12.88
N ALA A 14 -1.21 2.25 -12.61
CA ALA A 14 -1.37 3.42 -13.47
C ALA A 14 -0.10 4.29 -13.58
N LYS A 15 0.79 4.21 -12.58
CA LYS A 15 2.10 4.89 -12.56
C LYS A 15 3.24 4.00 -13.05
N PHE A 16 2.95 2.77 -13.47
CA PHE A 16 3.92 1.78 -13.94
C PHE A 16 5.02 1.43 -12.92
N TYR A 17 4.70 1.55 -11.62
CA TYR A 17 5.63 1.13 -10.58
C TYR A 17 5.55 -0.37 -10.32
N THR A 18 6.69 -1.02 -10.18
CA THR A 18 6.76 -2.39 -9.66
C THR A 18 6.69 -2.39 -8.14
N LEU A 19 6.37 -3.54 -7.53
CA LEU A 19 6.33 -3.65 -6.07
C LEU A 19 7.73 -3.50 -5.46
N GLU A 20 8.78 -3.93 -6.17
CA GLU A 20 10.19 -3.78 -5.77
C GLU A 20 10.61 -2.30 -5.73
N GLU A 21 10.11 -1.48 -6.66
CA GLU A 21 10.35 -0.03 -6.64
C GLU A 21 9.68 0.63 -5.43
N VAL A 22 8.45 0.22 -5.13
CA VAL A 22 7.73 0.67 -3.93
C VAL A 22 8.45 0.22 -2.67
N GLU A 23 8.89 -1.04 -2.57
CA GLU A 23 9.66 -1.56 -1.44
C GLU A 23 10.94 -0.75 -1.24
N LYS A 24 11.68 -0.49 -2.31
CA LYS A 24 12.93 0.29 -2.24
C LYS A 24 12.70 1.69 -1.68
N ALA A 25 11.59 2.34 -2.05
CA ALA A 25 11.26 3.69 -1.62
C ALA A 25 10.64 3.75 -0.21
N THR A 26 9.75 2.82 0.11
CA THR A 26 8.95 2.84 1.36
C THR A 26 9.57 2.01 2.49
N LYS A 27 10.49 1.09 2.15
CA LYS A 27 11.05 0.05 3.03
C LYS A 27 10.02 -0.95 3.56
N ILE A 28 8.86 -1.05 2.91
CA ILE A 28 7.84 -2.05 3.19
C ILE A 28 8.11 -3.25 2.27
N ARG A 29 8.22 -4.45 2.85
CA ARG A 29 8.52 -5.64 2.06
C ARG A 29 7.48 -5.92 0.98
N VAL A 30 7.91 -6.44 -0.18
CA VAL A 30 7.00 -6.77 -1.29
C VAL A 30 5.82 -7.64 -0.84
N GLU A 31 6.06 -8.66 0.00
CA GLU A 31 4.97 -9.55 0.45
C GLU A 31 3.91 -8.83 1.28
N LEU A 32 4.28 -7.74 1.97
CA LEU A 32 3.34 -6.90 2.72
C LEU A 32 2.61 -5.93 1.81
N LEU A 33 3.27 -5.41 0.76
CA LEU A 33 2.64 -4.57 -0.26
C LEU A 33 1.59 -5.37 -1.05
N GLU A 34 1.91 -6.60 -1.45
CA GLU A 34 0.96 -7.53 -2.07
C GLU A 34 -0.22 -7.82 -1.15
N ALA A 35 0.04 -8.17 0.11
CA ALA A 35 -1.02 -8.43 1.08
C ALA A 35 -1.92 -7.21 1.32
N LEU A 36 -1.36 -5.99 1.28
CA LEU A 36 -2.17 -4.76 1.33
C LEU A 36 -3.05 -4.59 0.09
N GLU A 37 -2.49 -4.80 -1.10
CA GLU A 37 -3.22 -4.67 -2.37
C GLU A 37 -4.32 -5.72 -2.55
N GLU A 38 -4.15 -6.90 -1.95
CA GLU A 38 -5.12 -8.00 -1.94
C GLU A 38 -6.10 -7.96 -0.76
N ASP A 39 -6.03 -6.94 0.10
CA ASP A 39 -6.78 -6.87 1.37
C ASP A 39 -6.61 -8.13 2.26
N ASN A 40 -5.44 -8.77 2.17
CA ASN A 40 -5.11 -9.99 2.88
C ASN A 40 -4.57 -9.71 4.29
N PHE A 41 -5.45 -9.24 5.16
CA PHE A 41 -5.12 -8.87 6.55
C PHE A 41 -4.54 -10.01 7.39
N SER A 42 -4.76 -11.27 7.00
CA SER A 42 -4.18 -12.43 7.70
C SER A 42 -2.65 -12.52 7.60
N LYS A 43 -2.06 -11.92 6.57
CA LYS A 43 -0.60 -11.86 6.33
C LYS A 43 0.02 -10.54 6.80
N LEU A 44 -0.79 -9.59 7.24
CA LEU A 44 -0.34 -8.28 7.68
C LEU A 44 -0.03 -8.30 9.19
N PRO A 45 0.90 -7.43 9.65
CA PRO A 45 1.11 -7.20 11.06
C PRO A 45 -0.14 -6.55 11.71
N PRO A 46 -0.15 -6.36 13.04
CA PRO A 46 -1.27 -5.72 13.73
C PRO A 46 -1.69 -4.38 13.09
N GLU A 47 -2.98 -4.06 13.18
CA GLU A 47 -3.62 -2.92 12.51
C GLU A 47 -2.91 -1.57 12.75
N THR A 48 -2.32 -1.38 13.93
CA THR A 48 -1.54 -0.20 14.29
C THR A 48 -0.35 0.05 13.35
N PHE A 49 0.26 -1.01 12.80
CA PHE A 49 1.34 -0.92 11.82
C PHE A 49 0.80 -0.74 10.39
N ILE A 50 -0.33 -1.37 10.07
CA ILE A 50 -0.97 -1.31 8.75
C ILE A 50 -1.27 0.14 8.37
N GLN A 51 -1.82 0.94 9.29
CA GLN A 51 -2.11 2.35 9.01
C GLN A 51 -0.86 3.14 8.61
N GLY A 52 0.29 2.87 9.23
CA GLY A 52 1.56 3.48 8.86
C GLY A 52 2.01 3.10 7.45
N PHE A 53 1.81 1.83 7.07
CA PHE A 53 2.14 1.34 5.73
C PHE A 53 1.24 1.95 4.66
N ILE A 54 -0.07 2.00 4.89
CA ILE A 54 -1.03 2.65 3.99
C ILE A 54 -0.64 4.11 3.75
N LYS A 55 -0.31 4.86 4.82
CA LYS A 55 0.09 6.26 4.70
C LYS A 55 1.40 6.43 3.94
N ASN A 56 2.40 5.61 4.23
CA ASN A 56 3.71 5.68 3.57
C ASN A 56 3.59 5.30 2.08
N TYR A 57 2.87 4.23 1.78
CA TYR A 57 2.64 3.79 0.40
C TYR A 57 1.78 4.79 -0.38
N GLY A 58 0.69 5.28 0.21
CA GLY A 58 -0.13 6.35 -0.38
C GLY A 58 0.69 7.61 -0.67
N LYS A 59 1.55 8.03 0.26
CA LYS A 59 2.45 9.18 0.07
C LYS A 59 3.42 8.95 -1.10
N PHE A 60 4.02 7.76 -1.22
CA PHE A 60 4.88 7.42 -2.36
C PHE A 60 4.12 7.54 -3.69
N LEU A 61 2.87 7.10 -3.73
CA LEU A 61 2.01 7.19 -4.91
C LEU A 61 1.48 8.61 -5.18
N GLY A 62 1.72 9.57 -4.28
CA GLY A 62 1.17 10.92 -4.37
C GLY A 62 -0.32 11.01 -4.05
N LEU A 63 -0.85 10.02 -3.32
CA LEU A 63 -2.21 10.03 -2.79
C LEU A 63 -2.25 10.83 -1.49
N ASP A 64 -3.40 11.45 -1.22
CA ASP A 64 -3.66 12.08 0.07
C ASP A 64 -3.89 10.98 1.12
N ALA A 65 -2.84 10.70 1.89
CA ALA A 65 -2.83 9.66 2.92
C ALA A 65 -3.91 9.86 4.00
N ASN A 66 -4.39 11.09 4.21
CA ASN A 66 -5.46 11.37 5.18
C ASN A 66 -6.86 10.97 4.66
N LYS A 67 -6.98 10.64 3.37
CA LYS A 67 -8.23 10.16 2.75
C LYS A 67 -8.27 8.63 2.59
N LEU A 68 -7.18 7.94 2.94
CA LEU A 68 -7.04 6.48 2.81
C LEU A 68 -7.30 5.72 4.12
N THR A 69 -7.26 6.40 5.27
CA THR A 69 -7.48 5.84 6.62
C THR A 69 -8.41 6.75 7.39
#